data_AF-A0A2T3GP70-F1
#
_entry.id   AF-A0A2T3GP70-F1
#
_cell.length_a   1.000
_cell.length_b   1.000
_cell.length_c   1.000
_cell.angle_alpha   90.00
_cell.angle_beta   90.00
_cell.angle_gamma   90.00
#
_symmetry.space_group_name_H-M   'P 1'
#
loop_
_entity.id
_entity.type
_entity.pdbx_description
1 polymer ?
#
loop_
_entity_poly.entity_id
_entity_poly.type
_entity_poly.pdbx_seq_one_letter_code
_entity_poly.pdbx_strand_id
1 'polypeptide(L)'
;MAANYTELKRHLYRSVKYWLCRPKPPTLAEPFCGPVLVVGSAPVSHKPADFDETFKVITINGSQVVTKAWGIEVPDVSFVQFNQIEGTNTNAVEVRRVLNGERTKKLYILLWRKSRERLENGLKAFKYQYDDLEIVDRYKRMALLDRIGGVKCSELGADDKCSNGINAVLFALYNGATAVIITGINPASGGHIYNQVNLARLHIQKDREILLRLMEQGYPVFTADPTVSESLGLPLWQGKASARRETQASANAEGLTSKGATHLTPSLR
;
A
#
# COMPACT_ATOMS: atom_id res chain seq x y z
N MET A 1 31.35 0.71 -17.49
CA MET A 1 30.42 0.53 -18.63
C MET A 1 29.57 -0.76 -18.60
N ALA A 2 29.89 -1.79 -17.80
CA ALA A 2 29.12 -3.05 -17.74
C ALA A 2 27.79 -3.01 -16.93
N ALA A 3 27.64 -2.05 -16.01
CA ALA A 3 26.43 -1.91 -15.18
C ALA A 3 25.17 -1.61 -16.03
N ASN A 4 25.31 -0.77 -17.06
CA ASN A 4 24.20 -0.30 -17.89
C ASN A 4 23.59 -1.43 -18.76
N TYR A 5 24.43 -2.34 -19.30
CA TYR A 5 23.95 -3.45 -20.13
C TYR A 5 23.18 -4.51 -19.33
N THR A 6 23.63 -4.83 -18.12
CA THR A 6 22.97 -5.83 -17.25
C THR A 6 21.62 -5.33 -16.75
N GLU A 7 21.53 -4.05 -16.41
CA GLU A 7 20.27 -3.39 -16.04
C GLU A 7 19.31 -3.31 -17.22
N LEU A 8 19.79 -2.94 -18.41
CA LEU A 8 18.98 -2.91 -19.63
C LEU A 8 18.43 -4.30 -19.99
N LYS A 9 19.26 -5.35 -19.93
CA LYS A 9 18.82 -6.73 -20.16
C LYS A 9 17.75 -7.15 -19.16
N ARG A 10 17.92 -6.77 -17.88
CA ARG A 10 16.95 -7.06 -16.82
C ARG A 10 15.66 -6.29 -17.00
N HIS A 11 15.73 -5.02 -17.42
CA HIS A 11 14.58 -4.20 -17.76
C HIS A 11 13.78 -4.85 -18.87
N LEU A 12 14.43 -5.14 -20.00
CA LEU A 12 13.78 -5.73 -21.17
C LEU A 12 13.14 -7.09 -20.82
N TYR A 13 13.88 -7.97 -20.15
CA TYR A 13 13.36 -9.26 -19.72
C TYR A 13 12.09 -9.12 -18.87
N ARG A 14 12.09 -8.21 -17.89
CA ARG A 14 10.95 -8.00 -17.00
C ARG A 14 9.77 -7.37 -17.71
N SER A 15 10.01 -6.39 -18.58
CA SER A 15 8.96 -5.72 -19.34
C SER A 15 8.30 -6.69 -20.33
N VAL A 16 9.10 -7.48 -21.05
CA VAL A 16 8.60 -8.54 -21.93
C VAL A 16 7.84 -9.59 -21.14
N LYS A 17 8.39 -10.09 -20.03
CA LYS A 17 7.70 -11.08 -19.18
C LYS A 17 6.39 -10.54 -18.61
N TYR A 18 6.36 -9.30 -18.14
CA TYR A 18 5.14 -8.65 -17.64
C TYR A 18 4.07 -8.58 -18.74
N TRP A 19 4.45 -8.14 -19.94
CA TRP A 19 3.53 -8.03 -21.07
C TRP A 19 3.00 -9.38 -21.55
N LEU A 20 3.86 -10.41 -21.60
CA LEU A 20 3.48 -11.77 -22.00
C LEU A 20 2.61 -12.46 -20.94
N CYS A 21 3.00 -12.39 -19.67
CA CYS A 21 2.32 -13.09 -18.58
C CYS A 21 1.04 -12.39 -18.11
N ARG A 22 0.88 -11.09 -18.39
CA ARG A 22 -0.27 -10.25 -17.98
C ARG A 22 -0.71 -10.53 -16.54
N PRO A 23 0.21 -10.35 -15.57
CA PRO A 23 -0.06 -10.68 -14.18
C PRO A 23 -1.30 -9.91 -13.67
N LYS A 24 -2.10 -10.58 -12.85
CA LYS A 24 -3.22 -9.94 -12.16
C LYS A 24 -2.73 -9.39 -10.81
N PRO A 25 -3.23 -8.23 -10.36
CA PRO A 25 -3.01 -7.77 -9.00
C PRO A 25 -3.48 -8.81 -7.96
N PRO A 26 -2.94 -8.79 -6.73
CA PRO A 26 -3.48 -9.62 -5.65
C PRO A 26 -4.90 -9.17 -5.29
N THR A 27 -5.78 -10.13 -5.01
CA THR A 27 -7.23 -9.90 -4.87
C THR A 27 -7.78 -10.54 -3.60
N LEU A 28 -8.81 -9.92 -3.03
CA LEU A 28 -9.66 -10.56 -2.04
C LEU A 28 -10.75 -11.40 -2.73
N ALA A 29 -11.22 -12.43 -2.03
CA ALA A 29 -12.40 -13.18 -2.46
C ALA A 29 -13.64 -12.28 -2.50
N GLU A 30 -13.77 -11.42 -1.48
CA GLU A 30 -14.80 -10.40 -1.39
C GLU A 30 -14.15 -9.01 -1.42
N PRO A 31 -14.52 -8.13 -2.37
CA PRO A 31 -14.07 -6.75 -2.37
C PRO A 31 -14.47 -6.03 -1.08
N PHE A 32 -13.70 -5.00 -0.74
CA PHE A 32 -14.09 -4.05 0.28
C PHE A 32 -15.37 -3.31 -0.11
N CYS A 33 -16.22 -3.05 0.87
CA CYS A 33 -17.48 -2.31 0.72
C CYS A 33 -17.51 -1.01 1.55
N GLY A 34 -16.38 -0.66 2.18
CA GLY A 34 -16.27 0.46 3.12
C GLY A 34 -14.86 1.06 3.14
N PRO A 35 -14.62 2.02 4.05
CA PRO A 35 -13.31 2.65 4.20
C PRO A 35 -12.25 1.64 4.65
N VAL A 36 -11.02 1.82 4.19
CA VAL A 36 -9.89 0.97 4.56
C VAL A 36 -8.84 1.81 5.27
N LEU A 37 -8.48 1.41 6.48
CA LEU A 37 -7.38 1.95 7.25
C LEU A 37 -6.10 1.16 6.94
N VAL A 38 -5.10 1.81 6.35
CA VAL A 38 -3.77 1.25 6.10
C VAL A 38 -2.80 1.78 7.13
N VAL A 39 -2.29 0.88 7.97
CA VAL A 39 -1.41 1.21 9.10
C VAL A 39 0.01 0.81 8.77
N GLY A 40 0.85 1.81 8.55
CA GLY A 40 2.29 1.66 8.35
C GLY A 40 3.06 1.60 9.66
N SER A 41 4.39 1.66 9.54
CA SER A 41 5.30 1.45 10.66
C SER A 41 5.99 2.74 11.14
N ALA A 42 5.59 3.94 10.70
CA ALA A 42 6.22 5.18 11.16
C ALA A 42 6.06 5.38 12.67
N PRO A 43 6.98 6.11 13.34
CA PRO A 43 6.94 6.31 14.79
C PRO A 43 5.67 6.96 15.33
N VAL A 44 5.00 7.76 14.50
CA VAL A 44 3.75 8.43 14.84
C VAL A 44 2.63 7.86 13.97
N SER A 45 1.50 7.53 14.60
CA SER A 45 0.30 7.05 13.94
C SER A 45 -0.92 7.51 14.75
N HIS A 46 -1.98 7.92 14.08
CA HIS A 46 -3.23 8.36 14.68
C HIS A 46 -4.36 7.45 14.26
N LYS A 47 -5.23 7.13 15.23
CA LYS A 47 -6.50 6.46 14.94
C LYS A 47 -7.38 7.44 14.14
N PRO A 48 -7.96 7.05 13.01
CA PRO A 48 -8.78 7.95 12.22
C PRO A 48 -10.06 8.33 12.96
N ALA A 49 -10.56 9.55 12.71
CA ALA A 49 -11.87 9.99 13.17
C ALA A 49 -12.99 9.04 12.67
N ASP A 50 -14.06 8.89 13.46
CA ASP A 50 -15.20 8.01 13.19
C ASP A 50 -14.84 6.54 12.90
N PHE A 51 -13.70 6.06 13.42
CA PHE A 51 -13.33 4.66 13.26
C PHE A 51 -14.35 3.75 13.97
N ASP A 52 -14.95 2.85 13.19
CA ASP A 52 -15.95 1.88 13.64
C ASP A 52 -15.80 0.56 12.86
N GLU A 53 -16.70 -0.40 13.11
CA GLU A 53 -16.70 -1.74 12.52
C GLU A 53 -16.88 -1.79 11.00
N THR A 54 -17.27 -0.68 10.38
CA THR A 54 -17.39 -0.60 8.91
C THR A 54 -16.02 -0.45 8.23
N PHE A 55 -14.98 -0.08 8.98
CA PHE A 55 -13.63 -0.01 8.47
C PHE A 55 -13.04 -1.41 8.29
N LYS A 56 -12.24 -1.57 7.25
CA LYS A 56 -11.31 -2.69 7.13
C LYS A 56 -9.90 -2.24 7.44
N VAL A 57 -9.11 -3.11 8.03
CA VAL A 57 -7.77 -2.77 8.52
C VAL A 57 -6.70 -3.57 7.80
N ILE A 58 -5.74 -2.86 7.20
CA ILE A 58 -4.54 -3.42 6.60
C ILE A 58 -3.32 -3.01 7.43
N THR A 59 -2.56 -3.98 7.94
CA THR A 59 -1.28 -3.73 8.64
C THR A 59 -0.09 -4.07 7.76
N ILE A 60 1.03 -3.37 7.99
CA ILE A 60 2.30 -3.52 7.28
C ILE A 60 3.38 -3.96 8.26
N ASN A 61 3.98 -5.13 8.00
CA ASN A 61 4.98 -5.75 8.86
C ASN A 61 4.50 -5.78 10.33
N GLY A 62 5.27 -5.22 11.26
CA GLY A 62 4.96 -5.18 12.69
C GLY A 62 3.98 -4.07 13.12
N SER A 63 3.30 -3.37 12.20
CA SER A 63 2.39 -2.28 12.58
C SER A 63 1.11 -2.73 13.29
N GLN A 64 0.86 -4.04 13.38
CA GLN A 64 -0.21 -4.60 14.20
C GLN A 64 -0.10 -4.18 15.69
N VAL A 65 1.11 -3.86 16.18
CA VAL A 65 1.28 -3.29 17.53
C VAL A 65 0.49 -1.99 17.73
N VAL A 66 0.35 -1.19 16.66
CA VAL A 66 -0.39 0.08 16.67
C VAL A 66 -1.89 -0.18 16.73
N THR A 67 -2.39 -1.07 15.87
CA THR A 67 -3.83 -1.40 15.81
C THR A 67 -4.29 -2.05 17.10
N LYS A 68 -3.44 -2.88 17.73
CA LYS A 68 -3.73 -3.49 19.04
C LYS A 68 -3.93 -2.44 20.13
N ALA A 69 -3.11 -1.39 20.15
CA ALA A 69 -3.28 -0.27 21.09
C ALA A 69 -4.61 0.50 20.88
N TRP A 70 -5.24 0.36 19.71
CA TRP A 70 -6.54 0.95 19.40
C TRP A 70 -7.73 0.01 19.64
N GLY A 71 -7.48 -1.18 20.20
CA GLY A 71 -8.49 -2.22 20.46
C GLY A 71 -8.78 -3.11 19.25
N ILE A 72 -7.96 -3.06 18.20
CA ILE A 72 -8.12 -3.89 16.99
C ILE A 72 -7.17 -5.08 17.11
N GLU A 73 -7.68 -6.19 17.64
CA GLU A 73 -6.87 -7.39 17.89
C GLU A 73 -6.47 -8.12 16.60
N VAL A 74 -7.42 -8.27 15.67
CA VAL A 74 -7.23 -9.04 14.43
C VAL A 74 -7.46 -8.17 13.20
N PRO A 75 -6.40 -7.73 12.49
CA PRO A 75 -6.56 -7.00 11.23
C PRO A 75 -7.12 -7.90 10.14
N ASP A 76 -7.92 -7.32 9.24
CA ASP A 76 -8.49 -8.04 8.10
C ASP A 76 -7.42 -8.49 7.11
N VAL A 77 -6.37 -7.68 6.91
CA VAL A 77 -5.27 -8.00 6.01
C VAL A 77 -3.94 -7.61 6.64
N SER A 78 -2.91 -8.43 6.47
CA SER A 78 -1.52 -8.07 6.82
C SER A 78 -0.60 -8.27 5.63
N PHE A 79 0.22 -7.27 5.33
CA PHE A 79 1.29 -7.34 4.33
C PHE A 79 2.64 -7.45 5.04
N VAL A 80 3.34 -8.58 4.85
CA VAL A 80 4.64 -8.81 5.49
C VAL A 80 5.72 -9.03 4.43
N GLN A 81 6.82 -8.28 4.53
CA GLN A 81 7.98 -8.45 3.67
C GLN A 81 8.67 -9.79 3.97
N PHE A 82 9.07 -10.56 2.95
CA PHE A 82 9.73 -11.86 3.12
C PHE A 82 10.88 -11.87 4.14
N ASN A 83 11.66 -10.78 4.21
CA ASN A 83 12.82 -10.70 5.09
C ASN A 83 12.44 -10.65 6.57
N GLN A 84 11.20 -10.30 6.93
CA GLN A 84 10.78 -10.30 8.34
C GLN A 84 10.60 -11.72 8.89
N ILE A 85 10.39 -12.71 8.02
CA ILE A 85 10.14 -14.09 8.43
C ILE A 85 11.42 -14.77 8.93
N GLU A 86 12.53 -14.61 8.21
CA GLU A 86 13.80 -15.31 8.52
C GLU A 86 15.00 -14.38 8.71
N GLY A 87 14.83 -13.07 8.47
CA GLY A 87 15.92 -12.11 8.56
C GLY A 87 16.48 -12.01 9.97
N THR A 88 17.78 -11.83 10.06
CA THR A 88 18.50 -11.72 11.35
C THR A 88 18.81 -10.27 11.74
N ASN A 89 18.50 -9.30 10.87
CA ASN A 89 18.66 -7.89 11.22
C ASN A 89 17.67 -7.47 12.32
N THR A 90 18.01 -6.40 13.04
CA THR A 90 17.21 -5.88 14.17
C THR A 90 15.75 -5.66 13.79
N ASN A 91 15.49 -5.12 12.59
CA ASN A 91 14.13 -4.88 12.11
C ASN A 91 13.31 -6.19 12.04
N ALA A 92 13.88 -7.25 11.47
CA ALA A 92 13.20 -8.54 11.35
C ALA A 92 13.00 -9.24 12.70
N VAL A 93 13.97 -9.13 13.60
CA VAL A 93 13.83 -9.64 14.98
C VAL A 93 12.68 -8.91 15.69
N GLU A 94 12.62 -7.58 15.61
CA GLU A 94 11.58 -6.79 16.26
C GLU A 94 10.20 -7.02 15.65
N VAL A 95 10.08 -7.15 14.32
CA VAL A 95 8.81 -7.52 13.67
C VAL A 95 8.31 -8.88 14.20
N ARG A 96 9.19 -9.89 14.30
CA ARG A 96 8.78 -11.20 14.85
C ARG A 96 8.41 -11.11 16.32
N ARG A 97 9.11 -10.28 17.11
CA ARG A 97 8.77 -10.06 18.53
C ARG A 97 7.36 -9.50 18.69
N VAL A 98 7.00 -8.47 17.92
CA VAL A 98 5.68 -7.82 18.04
C VAL A 98 4.54 -8.64 17.42
N LEU A 99 4.83 -9.49 16.43
CA LEU A 99 3.84 -10.40 15.85
C LEU A 99 3.76 -11.74 16.58
N ASN A 100 4.57 -11.97 17.61
CA ASN A 100 4.63 -13.27 18.27
C ASN A 100 3.31 -13.62 18.97
N GLY A 101 2.65 -14.68 18.52
CA GLY A 101 1.33 -15.10 19.03
C GLY A 101 0.16 -14.27 18.52
N GLU A 102 0.40 -13.30 17.63
CA GLU A 102 -0.65 -12.51 17.00
C GLU A 102 -1.28 -13.26 15.80
N ARG A 103 -2.38 -12.71 15.26
CA ARG A 103 -3.04 -13.27 14.07
C ARG A 103 -3.58 -12.21 13.12
N THR A 104 -3.87 -12.60 11.89
CA THR A 104 -4.59 -11.80 10.88
C THR A 104 -5.60 -12.66 10.14
N LYS A 105 -6.60 -12.10 9.46
CA LYS A 105 -7.49 -12.91 8.61
C LYS A 105 -6.75 -13.32 7.33
N LYS A 106 -6.40 -12.35 6.47
CA LYS A 106 -5.66 -12.61 5.21
C LYS A 106 -4.22 -12.13 5.31
N LEU A 107 -3.27 -13.04 5.15
CA LEU A 107 -1.83 -12.75 5.12
C LEU A 107 -1.30 -12.73 3.70
N TYR A 108 -0.67 -11.62 3.31
CA TYR A 108 0.09 -11.49 2.08
C TYR A 108 1.58 -11.40 2.39
N ILE A 109 2.34 -12.39 1.92
CA ILE A 109 3.80 -12.38 2.03
C ILE A 109 4.40 -11.88 0.73
N LEU A 110 5.12 -10.77 0.81
CA LEU A 110 5.67 -10.10 -0.36
C LEU A 110 7.06 -10.64 -0.70
N LEU A 111 7.21 -11.07 -1.95
CA LEU A 111 8.47 -11.48 -2.58
C LEU A 111 9.14 -12.71 -1.96
N TRP A 112 8.37 -13.63 -1.36
CA TRP A 112 8.88 -14.93 -0.94
C TRP A 112 9.33 -15.75 -2.15
N ARG A 113 10.50 -16.40 -2.05
CA ARG A 113 11.11 -17.17 -3.16
C ARG A 113 11.45 -18.62 -2.80
N LYS A 114 11.24 -19.01 -1.54
CA LYS A 114 11.51 -20.38 -1.07
C LYS A 114 10.22 -21.20 -1.12
N SER A 115 10.28 -22.46 -0.66
CA SER A 115 9.08 -23.30 -0.59
C SER A 115 8.01 -22.71 0.34
N ARG A 116 6.75 -23.07 0.08
CA ARG A 116 5.62 -22.71 0.94
C ARG A 116 5.77 -23.31 2.34
N GLU A 117 6.18 -24.57 2.44
CA GLU A 117 6.45 -25.24 3.71
C GLU A 117 7.45 -24.45 4.59
N ARG A 118 8.53 -23.94 3.98
CA ARG A 118 9.52 -23.14 4.72
C ARG A 118 8.94 -21.83 5.23
N LEU A 119 8.06 -21.19 4.47
CA LEU A 119 7.34 -19.99 4.92
C LEU A 119 6.45 -20.32 6.12
N GLU A 120 5.66 -21.38 6.03
CA GLU A 120 4.74 -21.81 7.09
C GLU A 120 5.50 -22.18 8.37
N ASN A 121 6.62 -22.88 8.26
CA ASN A 121 7.50 -23.17 9.40
C ASN A 121 8.11 -21.91 10.00
N GLY A 122 8.52 -20.95 9.17
CA GLY A 122 9.01 -19.64 9.61
C GLY A 122 7.96 -18.86 10.40
N LEU A 123 6.71 -18.86 9.94
CA LEU A 123 5.57 -18.22 10.63
C LEU A 123 5.24 -18.92 11.96
N LYS A 124 5.24 -20.27 11.97
CA LYS A 124 5.02 -21.08 13.17
C LYS A 124 6.08 -20.85 14.25
N ALA A 125 7.33 -20.58 13.87
CA ALA A 125 8.43 -20.38 14.82
C ALA A 125 8.20 -19.22 15.80
N PHE A 126 7.42 -18.21 15.41
CA PHE A 126 6.97 -17.13 16.27
C PHE A 126 5.44 -17.10 16.42
N LYS A 127 4.78 -18.25 16.24
CA LYS A 127 3.35 -18.45 16.52
C LYS A 127 2.40 -17.44 15.83
N TYR A 128 2.78 -16.91 14.67
CA TYR A 128 1.91 -15.98 13.95
C TYR A 128 0.88 -16.74 13.11
N GLN A 129 -0.39 -16.42 13.30
CA GLN A 129 -1.50 -17.16 12.71
C GLN A 129 -2.20 -16.36 11.60
N TYR A 130 -2.83 -17.07 10.69
CA TYR A 130 -3.61 -16.51 9.60
C TYR A 130 -4.76 -17.45 9.23
N ASP A 131 -5.86 -16.88 8.71
CA ASP A 131 -6.97 -17.69 8.19
C ASP A 131 -6.67 -18.10 6.72
N ASP A 132 -6.05 -17.21 5.95
CA ASP A 132 -5.63 -17.45 4.56
C ASP A 132 -4.26 -16.81 4.27
N LEU A 133 -3.43 -17.46 3.46
CA LEU A 133 -2.07 -17.05 3.09
C LEU A 133 -1.89 -17.03 1.57
N GLU A 134 -1.41 -15.89 1.07
CA GLU A 134 -0.99 -15.72 -0.31
C GLU A 134 0.45 -15.16 -0.43
N ILE A 135 1.21 -15.69 -1.38
CA ILE A 135 2.50 -15.13 -1.77
C ILE A 135 2.30 -14.16 -2.93
N VAL A 136 2.73 -12.91 -2.74
CA VAL A 136 2.69 -11.86 -3.76
C VAL A 136 4.07 -11.69 -4.37
N ASP A 137 4.19 -12.02 -5.64
CA ASP A 137 5.44 -11.84 -6.37
C ASP A 137 5.62 -10.40 -6.88
N ARG A 138 6.75 -10.17 -7.56
CA ARG A 138 7.07 -8.88 -8.15
C ARG A 138 6.05 -8.43 -9.20
N TYR A 139 5.57 -9.36 -10.01
CA TYR A 139 4.72 -9.05 -11.16
C TYR A 139 3.31 -8.68 -10.71
N LYS A 140 2.80 -9.31 -9.63
CA LYS A 140 1.56 -8.91 -8.96
C LYS A 140 1.65 -7.49 -8.37
N ARG A 141 2.78 -7.12 -7.76
CA ARG A 141 3.04 -5.74 -7.29
C ARG A 141 3.10 -4.73 -8.44
N MET A 142 3.82 -5.07 -9.51
CA MET A 142 3.85 -4.24 -10.73
C MET A 142 2.44 -4.06 -11.32
N ALA A 143 1.60 -5.09 -11.26
CA ALA A 143 0.22 -5.00 -11.74
C ALA A 143 -0.64 -4.03 -10.93
N LEU A 144 -0.41 -3.87 -9.62
CA LEU A 144 -1.10 -2.85 -8.81
C LEU A 144 -0.73 -1.43 -9.28
N LEU A 145 0.56 -1.17 -9.48
CA LEU A 145 1.07 0.11 -9.96
C LEU A 145 0.54 0.46 -11.35
N ASP A 146 0.48 -0.52 -12.25
CA ASP A 146 -0.02 -0.34 -13.61
C ASP A 146 -1.54 -0.09 -13.61
N ARG A 147 -2.31 -0.89 -12.87
CA ARG A 147 -3.79 -0.85 -12.90
C ARG A 147 -4.41 0.30 -12.15
N ILE A 148 -3.84 0.70 -11.01
CA ILE A 148 -4.38 1.79 -10.18
C ILE A 148 -3.53 3.04 -10.32
N GLY A 149 -2.22 2.91 -10.25
CA GLY A 149 -1.34 4.07 -10.41
C GLY A 149 -1.25 4.55 -11.87
N GLY A 150 -1.58 3.72 -12.86
CA GLY A 150 -1.34 4.05 -14.27
C GLY A 150 0.16 4.22 -14.59
N VAL A 151 1.04 3.62 -13.78
CA VAL A 151 2.49 3.73 -13.91
C VAL A 151 3.07 2.35 -14.27
N LYS A 152 3.69 2.27 -15.44
CA LYS A 152 4.50 1.10 -15.80
C LYS A 152 5.81 1.17 -15.04
N CYS A 153 6.00 0.21 -14.13
CA CYS A 153 7.18 0.11 -13.27
C CYS A 153 7.87 -1.23 -13.51
N SER A 154 9.20 -1.22 -13.57
CA SER A 154 10.02 -2.43 -13.80
C SER A 154 10.62 -3.02 -12.51
N GLU A 155 10.38 -2.34 -11.39
CA GLU A 155 10.97 -2.52 -10.06
C GLU A 155 12.47 -2.91 -10.09
N LEU A 156 13.30 -2.22 -10.89
CA LEU A 156 14.71 -2.57 -11.11
C LEU A 156 15.60 -2.30 -9.89
N GLY A 157 15.48 -1.10 -9.32
CA GLY A 157 16.24 -0.62 -8.16
C GLY A 157 15.39 -0.46 -6.91
N ALA A 158 15.96 0.11 -5.85
CA ALA A 158 15.18 0.56 -4.69
C ALA A 158 14.33 1.78 -5.05
N ASP A 159 14.85 2.69 -5.88
CA ASP A 159 14.16 3.92 -6.28
C ASP A 159 12.97 3.67 -7.21
N ASP A 160 12.97 2.55 -7.92
CA ASP A 160 11.86 2.11 -8.78
C ASP A 160 10.79 1.32 -7.99
N LYS A 161 10.94 1.12 -6.68
CA LYS A 161 9.96 0.38 -5.86
C LYS A 161 9.20 1.33 -4.97
N CYS A 162 7.89 1.14 -4.89
CA CYS A 162 7.10 1.70 -3.82
C CYS A 162 7.19 0.82 -2.56
N SER A 163 7.00 1.44 -1.40
CA SER A 163 6.96 0.76 -0.12
C SER A 163 5.76 -0.18 -0.01
N ASN A 164 5.79 -1.05 1.00
CA ASN A 164 4.68 -1.95 1.27
C ASN A 164 3.41 -1.19 1.68
N GLY A 165 3.55 -0.01 2.30
CA GLY A 165 2.42 0.86 2.60
C GLY A 165 1.71 1.33 1.34
N ILE A 166 2.46 1.78 0.33
CA ILE A 166 1.87 2.18 -0.96
C ILE A 166 1.29 0.99 -1.72
N ASN A 167 1.94 -0.18 -1.69
CA ASN A 167 1.34 -1.39 -2.26
C ASN A 167 -0.01 -1.73 -1.61
N ALA A 168 -0.14 -1.53 -0.29
CA ALA A 168 -1.40 -1.75 0.42
C ALA A 168 -2.47 -0.69 0.07
N VAL A 169 -2.08 0.57 -0.16
CA VAL A 169 -3.01 1.61 -0.66
C VAL A 169 -3.54 1.23 -2.03
N LEU A 170 -2.66 0.89 -2.97
CA LEU A 170 -3.07 0.46 -4.32
C LEU A 170 -3.92 -0.80 -4.28
N PHE A 171 -3.58 -1.74 -3.39
CA PHE A 171 -4.37 -2.95 -3.16
C PHE A 171 -5.76 -2.63 -2.63
N ALA A 172 -5.89 -1.71 -1.66
CA ALA A 172 -7.18 -1.31 -1.11
C ALA A 172 -8.07 -0.69 -2.18
N LEU A 173 -7.54 0.24 -2.97
CA LEU A 173 -8.25 0.85 -4.10
C LEU A 173 -8.67 -0.19 -5.14
N TYR A 174 -7.76 -1.08 -5.54
CA TYR A 174 -8.05 -2.14 -6.51
C TYR A 174 -9.15 -3.10 -6.01
N ASN A 175 -9.19 -3.36 -4.71
CA ASN A 175 -10.18 -4.24 -4.09
C ASN A 175 -11.42 -3.49 -3.60
N GLY A 176 -11.74 -2.31 -4.13
CA GLY A 176 -13.05 -1.67 -3.94
C GLY A 176 -13.21 -0.80 -2.69
N ALA A 177 -12.12 -0.42 -2.03
CA ALA A 177 -12.19 0.51 -0.90
C ALA A 177 -12.92 1.81 -1.30
N THR A 178 -13.90 2.23 -0.50
CA THR A 178 -14.65 3.47 -0.76
C THR A 178 -13.85 4.72 -0.38
N ALA A 179 -12.90 4.55 0.55
CA ALA A 179 -11.87 5.52 0.90
C ALA A 179 -10.67 4.75 1.46
N VAL A 180 -9.46 5.27 1.28
CA VAL A 180 -8.24 4.72 1.87
C VAL A 180 -7.63 5.75 2.79
N ILE A 181 -7.52 5.42 4.07
CA ILE A 181 -6.95 6.28 5.09
C ILE A 181 -5.59 5.70 5.48
N ILE A 182 -4.52 6.47 5.30
CA ILE A 182 -3.17 6.07 5.69
C ILE A 182 -2.78 6.67 7.04
N THR A 183 -2.15 5.86 7.88
CA THR A 183 -1.50 6.31 9.10
C THR A 183 -0.21 5.54 9.34
N GLY A 184 0.80 6.14 9.95
CA GLY A 184 2.10 5.50 10.10
C GLY A 184 2.83 5.34 8.77
N ILE A 185 2.42 6.07 7.73
CA ILE A 185 3.04 6.10 6.40
C ILE A 185 3.44 7.54 6.11
N ASN A 186 4.61 7.93 6.60
CA ASN A 186 5.18 9.25 6.34
C ASN A 186 6.51 9.14 5.56
N PRO A 187 6.53 9.39 4.24
CA PRO A 187 7.73 9.40 3.41
C PRO A 187 8.85 10.29 3.96
N ALA A 188 8.54 11.39 4.66
CA ALA A 188 9.52 12.31 5.23
C ALA A 188 10.08 11.88 6.61
N SER A 189 9.53 10.82 7.23
CA SER A 189 9.99 10.34 8.55
C SER A 189 11.03 9.22 8.46
N GLY A 190 12.08 9.28 9.27
CA GLY A 190 12.97 8.13 9.52
C GLY A 190 12.43 7.19 10.60
N GLY A 191 12.89 5.93 10.63
CA GLY A 191 12.62 4.99 11.73
C GLY A 191 11.30 4.21 11.68
N HIS A 192 11.14 3.28 12.63
CA HIS A 192 9.97 2.40 12.76
C HIS A 192 9.43 2.39 14.20
N ILE A 193 8.10 2.40 14.42
CA ILE A 193 7.50 2.45 15.76
C ILE A 193 7.91 1.30 16.70
N TYR A 194 8.27 0.15 16.13
CA TYR A 194 8.65 -1.04 16.88
C TYR A 194 10.17 -1.21 17.01
N ASN A 195 11.00 -0.27 16.56
CA ASN A 195 12.45 -0.29 16.82
C ASN A 195 13.11 1.11 16.81
N GLN A 196 14.21 1.28 17.52
CA GLN A 196 14.95 2.55 17.57
C GLN A 196 16.00 2.67 16.45
N VAL A 197 15.98 1.76 15.47
CA VAL A 197 16.94 1.82 14.37
C VAL A 197 16.43 2.86 13.38
N ASN A 198 16.98 4.07 13.45
CA ASN A 198 16.69 5.20 12.55
C ASN A 198 17.24 4.95 11.13
N LEU A 199 16.83 3.84 10.50
CA LEU A 199 17.18 3.56 9.12
C LEU A 199 16.54 4.60 8.20
N ALA A 200 17.34 5.11 7.27
CA ALA A 200 16.85 5.98 6.21
C ALA A 200 15.83 5.23 5.35
N ARG A 201 14.70 5.86 5.05
CA ARG A 201 13.70 5.30 4.13
C ARG A 201 14.24 5.36 2.69
N LEU A 202 14.20 4.23 2.00
CA LEU A 202 14.73 4.10 0.63
C LEU A 202 13.73 4.51 -0.47
N HIS A 203 12.43 4.62 -0.17
CA HIS A 203 11.36 4.74 -1.17
C HIS A 203 10.63 6.08 -1.16
N ILE A 204 11.22 7.11 -0.55
CA ILE A 204 10.57 8.39 -0.23
C ILE A 204 9.97 9.05 -1.48
N GLN A 205 10.78 9.19 -2.54
CA GLN A 205 10.37 9.91 -3.74
C GLN A 205 9.27 9.19 -4.50
N LYS A 206 9.39 7.85 -4.65
CA LYS A 206 8.40 7.05 -5.37
C LYS A 206 7.07 6.99 -4.62
N ASP A 207 7.11 6.85 -3.30
CA ASP A 207 5.89 6.85 -2.49
C ASP A 207 5.14 8.18 -2.59
N ARG A 208 5.87 9.30 -2.55
CA ARG A 208 5.30 10.64 -2.75
C ARG A 208 4.69 10.80 -4.14
N GLU A 209 5.41 10.42 -5.19
CA GLU A 209 4.94 10.51 -6.58
C GLU A 209 3.62 9.75 -6.77
N ILE A 210 3.53 8.53 -6.24
CA ILE A 210 2.31 7.72 -6.37
C ILE A 210 1.15 8.34 -5.60
N LEU A 211 1.36 8.81 -4.35
CA LEU A 211 0.28 9.44 -3.57
C LEU A 211 -0.27 10.70 -4.25
N LEU A 212 0.61 11.57 -4.74
CA LEU A 212 0.21 12.78 -5.46
C LEU A 212 -0.57 12.44 -6.74
N ARG A 213 -0.10 11.44 -7.50
CA ARG A 213 -0.78 11.00 -8.71
C ARG A 213 -2.18 10.43 -8.42
N LEU A 214 -2.33 9.67 -7.33
CA LEU A 214 -3.64 9.18 -6.91
C LEU A 214 -4.59 10.32 -6.58
N MET A 215 -4.10 11.38 -5.91
CA MET A 215 -4.89 12.58 -5.65
C MET A 215 -5.28 13.32 -6.93
N GLU A 216 -4.33 13.51 -7.86
CA GLU A 216 -4.58 14.15 -9.16
C GLU A 216 -5.63 13.40 -9.99
N GLN A 217 -5.71 12.07 -9.83
CA GLN A 217 -6.69 11.20 -10.47
C GLN A 217 -8.01 11.10 -9.69
N GLY A 218 -8.20 11.87 -8.62
CA GLY A 218 -9.44 11.92 -7.84
C GLY A 218 -9.69 10.69 -6.97
N TYR A 219 -8.68 9.83 -6.72
CA TYR A 219 -8.86 8.70 -5.82
C TYR A 219 -9.08 9.18 -4.37
N PRO A 220 -9.96 8.51 -3.59
CA PRO A 220 -10.31 8.90 -2.23
C PRO A 220 -9.23 8.45 -1.23
N VAL A 221 -8.05 9.07 -1.30
CA VAL A 221 -6.90 8.78 -0.42
C VAL A 221 -6.71 9.91 0.58
N PHE A 222 -6.70 9.55 1.86
CA PHE A 222 -6.61 10.46 3.00
C PHE A 222 -5.48 10.03 3.92
N THR A 223 -5.06 10.92 4.81
CA THR A 223 -4.21 10.56 5.95
C THR A 223 -4.91 10.84 7.28
N ALA A 224 -4.64 10.04 8.30
CA ALA A 224 -5.01 10.35 9.69
C ALA A 224 -3.92 11.16 10.41
N ASP A 225 -2.74 11.35 9.80
CA ASP A 225 -1.59 11.99 10.43
C ASP A 225 -1.49 13.47 10.00
N PRO A 226 -1.68 14.45 10.89
CA PRO A 226 -1.65 15.88 10.53
C PRO A 226 -0.34 16.31 9.86
N THR A 227 0.80 15.83 10.35
CA THR A 227 2.12 16.15 9.79
C THR A 227 2.32 15.61 8.38
N VAL A 228 1.65 14.50 8.03
CA VAL A 228 1.65 13.95 6.66
C VAL A 228 0.77 14.81 5.76
N SER A 229 -0.38 15.25 6.26
CA SER A 229 -1.25 16.17 5.52
C SER A 229 -0.51 17.47 5.18
N GLU A 230 0.15 18.09 6.16
CA GLU A 230 0.89 19.34 5.99
C GLU A 230 2.07 19.20 5.02
N SER A 231 2.84 18.10 5.12
CA SER A 231 4.08 17.94 4.34
C SER A 231 3.88 17.43 2.90
N LEU A 232 2.83 16.64 2.66
CA LEU A 232 2.52 16.08 1.35
C LEU A 232 1.34 16.75 0.65
N GLY A 233 0.52 17.51 1.36
CA GLY A 233 -0.74 18.05 0.86
C GLY A 233 -1.87 17.02 0.79
N LEU A 234 -1.70 15.83 1.37
CA LEU A 234 -2.76 14.82 1.43
C LEU A 234 -3.95 15.34 2.25
N PRO A 235 -5.20 15.08 1.82
CA PRO A 235 -6.38 15.43 2.60
C PRO A 235 -6.36 14.73 3.98
N LEU A 236 -6.54 15.52 5.04
CA LEU A 236 -6.69 14.98 6.38
C LEU A 236 -8.07 14.32 6.53
N TRP A 237 -8.13 13.10 7.05
CA TRP A 237 -9.38 12.42 7.31
C TRP A 237 -10.12 13.08 8.49
N GLN A 238 -11.25 13.71 8.20
CA GLN A 238 -12.12 14.36 9.19
C GLN A 238 -13.42 13.60 9.46
N GLY A 239 -13.49 12.32 9.08
CA GLY A 239 -14.69 11.49 9.20
C GLY A 239 -15.46 11.30 7.90
N LYS A 240 -16.43 10.38 7.94
CA LYS A 240 -17.11 9.86 6.73
C LYS A 240 -17.94 10.92 6.00
N ALA A 241 -18.52 11.86 6.74
CA ALA A 241 -19.36 12.93 6.18
C ALA A 241 -18.54 13.91 5.33
N SER A 242 -17.31 14.24 5.76
CA SER A 242 -16.41 15.12 5.02
C SER A 242 -15.87 14.44 3.76
N ALA A 243 -15.47 13.17 3.87
CA ALA A 243 -14.99 12.40 2.71
C ALA A 243 -16.05 12.30 1.59
N ARG A 244 -17.32 12.06 1.92
CA ARG A 244 -18.41 12.03 0.91
C ARG A 244 -18.55 13.36 0.16
N ARG A 245 -18.37 14.49 0.84
CA ARG A 245 -18.44 15.83 0.22
C ARG A 245 -17.27 16.08 -0.72
N GLU A 246 -16.06 15.70 -0.33
CA GLU A 246 -14.86 15.82 -1.17
C GLU A 246 -14.96 14.96 -2.43
N THR A 247 -15.39 13.70 -2.32
CA THR A 247 -15.58 12.83 -3.48
C THR A 247 -16.67 13.38 -4.43
N GLN A 248 -17.76 13.92 -3.90
CA GLN A 248 -18.81 14.55 -4.71
C GLN A 248 -18.34 15.85 -5.37
N ALA A 249 -17.54 16.66 -4.69
CA ALA A 249 -16.98 17.89 -5.25
C ALA A 249 -16.04 17.60 -6.43
N SER A 250 -15.16 16.60 -6.30
CA SER A 250 -14.26 16.17 -7.39
C SER A 250 -15.04 15.62 -8.58
N ALA A 251 -16.05 14.78 -8.35
CA ALA A 251 -16.90 14.25 -9.42
C ALA A 251 -17.68 15.35 -10.17
N ASN A 252 -18.15 16.37 -9.45
CA ASN A 252 -18.84 17.52 -10.06
C ASN A 252 -17.88 18.40 -10.89
N ALA A 253 -16.63 18.58 -10.45
CA ALA A 253 -15.61 19.34 -11.19
C ALA A 253 -15.23 18.66 -12.52
N GLU A 254 -15.10 17.33 -12.54
CA GLU A 254 -14.88 16.55 -13.77
C GLU A 254 -16.11 16.55 -14.70
N GLY A 255 -17.33 16.54 -14.13
CA GLY A 255 -18.58 16.65 -14.90
C GLY A 255 -18.76 18.01 -15.60
N LEU A 256 -18.27 19.10 -14.99
CA LEU A 256 -18.30 20.44 -15.58
C LEU A 256 -17.25 20.64 -16.69
N THR A 257 -16.09 20.01 -16.57
CA THR A 257 -15.04 20.09 -17.61
C THR A 257 -15.37 19.25 -18.85
N SER A 258 -16.06 18.11 -18.71
CA SER A 258 -16.48 17.29 -19.86
C SER A 258 -17.67 17.87 -20.64
N LYS A 259 -18.54 18.66 -20.00
CA LYS A 259 -19.69 19.32 -20.66
C LYS A 259 -19.31 20.58 -21.46
N GLY A 260 -18.08 21.06 -21.36
CA GLY A 260 -17.57 22.19 -22.15
C GLY A 260 -17.02 21.82 -23.54
N ALA A 261 -16.94 20.54 -23.88
CA ALA A 261 -16.35 20.03 -25.12
C ALA A 261 -17.40 19.40 -26.05
N THR A 262 -18.47 20.12 -26.35
CA THR A 262 -19.39 19.72 -27.43
C THR A 262 -19.90 20.94 -28.20
N HIS A 263 -19.79 20.84 -29.52
CA HIS A 263 -20.27 21.73 -30.59
C HIS A 263 -19.43 22.96 -30.97
N LEU A 264 -18.43 22.71 -31.83
CA LEU A 264 -18.23 23.53 -33.03
C LEU A 264 -17.99 22.61 -34.23
N THR A 265 -19.08 22.24 -34.92
CA THR A 265 -19.02 21.69 -36.28
C THR A 265 -18.82 22.85 -37.25
N PRO A 266 -17.80 22.84 -38.13
CA PRO A 266 -17.69 23.85 -39.17
C PRO A 266 -18.59 23.48 -40.34
N SER A 267 -19.56 24.36 -40.60
CA SER A 267 -20.35 24.39 -41.83
C SER A 267 -19.44 24.73 -43.01
N LEU A 268 -19.23 23.77 -43.92
CA LEU A 268 -18.61 24.00 -45.22
C LEU A 268 -19.60 24.68 -46.16
N ARG A 269 -19.23 25.85 -46.66
CA ARG A 269 -19.64 26.41 -47.95
C ARG A 269 -18.38 26.66 -48.76
#